data_AF-A0A957Q756-F1
#
_entry.id   AF-A0A957Q756-F1
#
_cell.length_a   1.000
_cell.length_b   1.000
_cell.length_c   1.000
_cell.angle_alpha   90.00
_cell.angle_beta   90.00
_cell.angle_gamma   90.00
#
_symmetry.space_group_name_H-M   'P 1'
#
loop_
_entity.id
_entity.type
_entity.pdbx_description
1 polymer ?
#
loop_
_entity_poly.entity_id
_entity_poly.type
_entity_poly.pdbx_seq_one_letter_code
_entity_poly.pdbx_strand_id
1 'polypeptide(L)'
;RQISTELVTAGLSHFGQAFPPVQFTFVEPPRKLVVSPRDRITTEYSQMLEATMSLPEIEAAEEAYFTLYNSSAYITNIGGLGAFPTMVVDRASLEWILSTVAHEWTHNYLTLFPLGFNYLTDADFITMNETVAEIVGNELGEQALRTFYPALAPPPVKVAGDSDELRESERMPLDDEFHFDFRKEMHETRLVVDQLLAQGKVEDAEDYMEARRIYFVENGYQLRVLNQGYFAFHGSYGTSAASSSPIGPQLEALRAQSPDLKTFLEQVRWFTSPTDITEALHHSN
;
A
#
# COMPACT_ATOMS: atom_id res chain seq x y z
N ARG A 1 22.16 2.24 5.62
CA ARG A 1 23.41 1.77 4.95
C ARG A 1 23.17 0.44 4.21
N GLN A 2 22.46 -0.52 4.80
CA GLN A 2 22.18 -1.83 4.18
C GLN A 2 21.49 -1.69 2.82
N ILE A 3 20.36 -0.96 2.76
CA ILE A 3 19.62 -0.74 1.51
C ILE A 3 20.48 -0.08 0.43
N SER A 4 21.32 0.90 0.79
CA SER A 4 22.25 1.51 -0.17
C SER A 4 23.26 0.51 -0.75
N THR A 5 23.65 -0.52 -0.01
CA THR A 5 24.54 -1.57 -0.52
C THR A 5 23.78 -2.47 -1.48
N GLU A 6 22.56 -2.91 -1.14
CA GLU A 6 21.75 -3.75 -2.05
C GLU A 6 21.39 -3.02 -3.34
N LEU A 7 21.08 -1.72 -3.29
CA LEU A 7 20.86 -0.91 -4.48
C LEU A 7 22.08 -0.86 -5.41
N VAL A 8 23.28 -0.75 -4.84
CA VAL A 8 24.52 -0.79 -5.63
C VAL A 8 24.73 -2.18 -6.24
N THR A 9 24.48 -3.25 -5.48
CA THR A 9 24.54 -4.64 -5.97
C THR A 9 23.55 -4.89 -7.10
N ALA A 10 22.34 -4.36 -7.00
CA ALA A 10 21.30 -4.43 -8.04
C ALA A 10 21.62 -3.55 -9.27
N GLY A 11 22.71 -2.77 -9.25
CA GLY A 11 23.09 -1.87 -10.34
C GLY A 11 22.28 -0.57 -10.40
N LEU A 12 21.50 -0.26 -9.35
CA LEU A 12 20.76 0.99 -9.15
C LEU A 12 21.67 2.05 -8.52
N SER A 13 22.78 2.36 -9.20
CA SER A 13 23.83 3.23 -8.69
C SER A 13 24.39 4.19 -9.74
N HIS A 14 24.94 5.30 -9.27
CA HIS A 14 25.70 6.26 -10.05
C HIS A 14 27.06 6.48 -9.37
N PHE A 15 28.16 6.35 -10.11
CA PHE A 15 29.54 6.39 -9.57
C PHE A 15 29.78 5.48 -8.34
N GLY A 16 29.16 4.29 -8.33
CA GLY A 16 29.33 3.31 -7.25
C GLY A 16 28.58 3.64 -5.96
N GLN A 17 27.68 4.61 -5.98
CA GLN A 17 26.79 4.95 -4.88
C GLN A 17 25.32 4.80 -5.31
N ALA A 18 24.45 4.36 -4.40
CA ALA A 18 23.03 4.27 -4.69
C ALA A 18 22.50 5.63 -5.19
N PHE A 19 21.73 5.62 -6.28
CA PHE A 19 21.22 6.84 -6.88
C PHE A 19 19.71 6.74 -7.15
N PRO A 20 18.88 7.63 -6.56
CA PRO A 20 19.27 8.74 -5.67
C PRO A 20 19.87 8.25 -4.34
N PRO A 21 20.64 9.09 -3.62
CA PRO A 21 21.20 8.70 -2.33
C PRO A 21 20.11 8.28 -1.34
N VAL A 22 20.33 7.18 -0.62
CA VAL A 22 19.41 6.74 0.44
C VAL A 22 19.47 7.71 1.61
N GLN A 23 18.43 8.51 1.78
CA GLN A 23 18.26 9.44 2.91
C GLN A 23 16.92 9.13 3.59
N PHE A 24 16.95 8.91 4.91
CA PHE A 24 15.75 8.69 5.70
C PHE A 24 15.94 9.25 7.11
N THR A 25 14.84 9.73 7.69
CA THR A 25 14.74 10.22 9.07
C THR A 25 13.43 9.65 9.64
N PHE A 26 13.39 9.33 10.93
CA PHE A 26 12.15 8.95 11.61
C PHE A 26 11.47 10.19 12.20
N VAL A 27 10.24 10.48 11.79
CA VAL A 27 9.33 11.47 12.41
C VAL A 27 7.92 10.88 12.47
N GLU A 28 7.07 11.37 13.37
CA GLU A 28 5.65 10.99 13.35
C GLU A 28 4.99 11.52 12.06
N PRO A 29 4.41 10.66 11.22
CA PRO A 29 3.89 11.09 9.93
C PRO A 29 2.59 11.86 10.13
N PRO A 30 2.31 12.82 9.22
CA PRO A 30 1.01 13.48 9.18
C PRO A 30 -0.08 12.45 8.92
N ARG A 31 -1.31 12.80 9.26
CA ARG A 31 -2.48 11.99 8.91
C ARG A 31 -2.98 12.37 7.53
N LYS A 32 -3.72 11.49 6.87
CA LYS A 32 -4.43 11.82 5.63
C LYS A 32 -5.92 11.68 5.83
N LEU A 33 -6.64 12.73 5.47
CA LEU A 33 -8.07 12.70 5.22
C LEU A 33 -8.30 12.28 3.77
N VAL A 34 -9.18 11.29 3.59
CA VAL A 34 -9.76 10.90 2.31
C VAL A 34 -11.26 11.05 2.41
N VAL A 35 -11.84 11.75 1.44
CA VAL A 35 -13.29 11.93 1.33
C VAL A 35 -13.75 11.29 0.03
N SER A 36 -14.68 10.35 0.17
CA SER A 36 -15.36 9.66 -0.91
C SER A 36 -16.84 10.04 -0.89
N PRO A 37 -17.50 10.14 -2.05
CA PRO A 37 -18.95 10.16 -2.10
C PRO A 37 -19.47 8.81 -1.56
N ARG A 38 -20.73 8.80 -1.11
CA ARG A 38 -21.33 7.58 -0.52
C ARG A 38 -21.79 6.58 -1.59
N ASP A 39 -22.11 7.05 -2.79
CA ASP A 39 -22.69 6.27 -3.89
C ASP A 39 -21.67 5.55 -4.77
N ARG A 40 -20.38 5.84 -4.63
CA ARG A 40 -19.28 5.20 -5.35
C ARG A 40 -18.00 5.29 -4.54
N ILE A 41 -17.06 4.39 -4.79
CA ILE A 41 -15.75 4.44 -4.14
C ILE A 41 -14.77 5.18 -5.06
N THR A 42 -14.48 6.43 -4.71
CA THR A 42 -13.49 7.27 -5.39
C THR A 42 -12.99 8.34 -4.43
N THR A 43 -11.77 8.84 -4.62
CA THR A 43 -11.31 10.01 -3.86
C THR A 43 -11.84 11.29 -4.52
N GLU A 44 -12.78 11.98 -3.88
CA GLU A 44 -13.26 13.30 -4.33
C GLU A 44 -12.43 14.44 -3.72
N TYR A 45 -11.95 14.24 -2.50
CA TYR A 45 -11.08 15.19 -1.82
C TYR A 45 -10.10 14.45 -0.92
N SER A 46 -8.89 14.98 -0.80
CA SER A 46 -7.94 14.51 0.20
C SER A 46 -7.09 15.66 0.73
N GLN A 47 -6.65 15.53 1.98
CA GLN A 47 -5.86 16.54 2.67
C GLN A 47 -4.90 15.89 3.66
N MET A 48 -3.67 16.42 3.76
CA MET A 48 -2.75 16.08 4.84
C MET A 48 -3.12 16.87 6.11
N LEU A 49 -3.16 16.18 7.25
CA LEU A 49 -3.51 16.68 8.56
C LEU A 49 -2.34 16.53 9.53
N GLU A 50 -2.36 17.25 10.63
CA GLU A 50 -1.32 17.17 11.66
C GLU A 50 -1.26 15.78 12.31
N ALA A 51 -0.05 15.28 12.55
CA ALA A 51 0.19 13.98 13.18
C ALA A 51 -0.40 13.90 14.60
N THR A 52 -0.41 15.03 15.31
CA THR A 52 -0.80 15.18 16.71
C THR A 52 -2.30 15.21 16.95
N MET A 53 -3.12 15.14 15.90
CA MET A 53 -4.57 15.10 16.03
C MET A 53 -4.97 13.95 16.96
N SER A 54 -5.95 14.13 17.83
CA SER A 54 -6.41 13.08 18.74
C SER A 54 -7.47 12.19 18.07
N LEU A 55 -7.74 11.01 18.63
CA LEU A 55 -8.81 10.14 18.13
C LEU A 55 -10.20 10.81 18.19
N PRO A 56 -10.59 11.50 19.28
CA PRO A 56 -11.87 12.22 19.32
C PRO A 56 -11.97 13.33 18.25
N GLU A 57 -10.86 14.00 17.93
CA GLU A 57 -10.84 14.99 16.85
C GLU A 57 -11.01 14.33 15.48
N ILE A 58 -10.40 13.16 15.25
CA ILE A 58 -10.64 12.37 14.02
C ILE A 58 -12.13 12.06 13.88
N GLU A 59 -12.71 11.44 14.90
CA GLU A 59 -14.10 10.96 14.84
C GLU A 59 -15.07 12.12 14.62
N ALA A 60 -14.86 13.24 15.31
CA ALA A 60 -15.65 14.45 15.11
C ALA A 60 -15.50 15.03 13.69
N ALA A 61 -14.30 15.00 13.12
CA ALA A 61 -14.07 15.48 11.76
C ALA A 61 -14.73 14.58 10.72
N GLU A 62 -14.61 13.25 10.84
CA GLU A 62 -15.25 12.30 9.94
C GLU A 62 -16.78 12.40 10.00
N GLU A 63 -17.36 12.50 11.20
CA GLU A 63 -18.79 12.69 11.41
C GLU A 63 -19.29 14.03 10.84
N ALA A 64 -18.48 15.09 10.94
CA ALA A 64 -18.82 16.38 10.34
C ALA A 64 -18.92 16.29 8.81
N TYR A 65 -18.05 15.51 8.16
CA TYR A 65 -18.14 15.30 6.71
C TYR A 65 -19.41 14.57 6.29
N PHE A 66 -19.83 13.57 7.07
CA PHE A 66 -21.10 12.90 6.87
C PHE A 66 -22.27 13.87 7.05
N THR A 67 -22.29 14.62 8.15
CA THR A 67 -23.44 15.47 8.53
C THR A 67 -23.58 16.71 7.63
N LEU A 68 -22.48 17.35 7.27
CA LEU A 68 -22.49 18.62 6.53
C LEU A 68 -22.50 18.43 5.01
N TYR A 69 -21.87 17.38 4.51
CA TYR A 69 -21.63 17.19 3.07
C TYR A 69 -22.23 15.88 2.52
N ASN A 70 -22.81 15.03 3.37
CA ASN A 70 -23.31 13.71 2.99
C ASN A 70 -22.21 12.86 2.31
N SER A 71 -20.99 12.94 2.82
CA SER A 71 -19.80 12.27 2.28
C SER A 71 -19.23 11.27 3.28
N SER A 72 -18.55 10.25 2.76
CA SER A 72 -17.83 9.24 3.52
C SER A 72 -16.39 9.70 3.73
N ALA A 73 -16.01 9.99 4.98
CA ALA A 73 -14.66 10.43 5.31
C ALA A 73 -13.89 9.33 6.03
N TYR A 74 -12.58 9.27 5.76
CA TYR A 74 -11.65 8.38 6.44
C TYR A 74 -10.35 9.14 6.69
N ILE A 75 -10.02 9.31 7.97
CA ILE A 75 -8.77 9.84 8.45
C ILE A 75 -7.96 8.68 8.98
N THR A 76 -6.78 8.52 8.41
CA THR A 76 -5.87 7.46 8.82
C THR A 76 -4.47 7.98 8.97
N ASN A 77 -3.71 7.25 9.77
CA ASN A 77 -2.27 7.40 9.72
C ASN A 77 -1.82 6.92 8.35
N ILE A 78 -0.97 7.74 7.76
CA ILE A 78 -0.25 7.40 6.58
C ILE A 78 0.78 6.33 6.97
N GLY A 79 0.52 5.06 6.64
CA GLY A 79 1.59 4.10 6.49
C GLY A 79 2.21 4.37 5.12
N GLY A 80 3.43 4.91 5.09
CA GLY A 80 4.19 5.18 3.85
C GLY A 80 3.34 5.78 2.72
N LEU A 81 2.95 7.05 2.82
CA LEU A 81 2.66 7.82 1.60
C LEU A 81 3.97 8.46 1.21
N GLY A 82 4.28 8.37 -0.08
CA GLY A 82 5.45 8.94 -0.76
C GLY A 82 5.61 10.46 -0.65
N ALA A 83 5.65 10.98 0.57
CA ALA A 83 6.15 12.28 0.96
C ALA A 83 6.65 12.14 2.41
N PHE A 84 7.89 11.66 2.57
CA PHE A 84 8.82 11.99 3.67
C PHE A 84 8.21 12.34 5.06
N PRO A 85 8.66 11.67 6.15
CA PRO A 85 8.77 10.21 6.40
C PRO A 85 8.00 9.69 7.66
N THR A 86 8.09 8.38 7.93
CA THR A 86 7.17 7.41 8.60
C THR A 86 7.34 7.09 10.11
N MET A 87 6.24 6.53 10.70
CA MET A 87 5.97 6.15 12.11
C MET A 87 7.05 5.32 12.83
N VAL A 88 7.24 5.64 14.12
CA VAL A 88 7.79 4.72 15.13
C VAL A 88 6.63 3.90 15.70
N VAL A 89 6.54 2.63 15.31
CA VAL A 89 5.87 1.65 16.17
C VAL A 89 6.95 1.15 17.12
N ASP A 90 6.68 1.18 18.42
CA ASP A 90 7.60 0.76 19.51
C ASP A 90 8.08 -0.71 19.40
N ARG A 91 7.72 -1.40 18.29
CA ARG A 91 8.07 -2.79 17.91
C ARG A 91 8.14 -3.02 16.38
N ALA A 92 8.54 -2.02 15.58
CA ALA A 92 8.76 -2.25 14.15
C ALA A 92 9.82 -3.35 13.93
N SER A 93 9.48 -4.42 13.20
CA SER A 93 10.45 -5.49 12.87
C SER A 93 11.56 -4.93 11.98
N LEU A 94 12.75 -5.53 12.06
CA LEU A 94 13.88 -5.11 11.22
C LEU A 94 13.56 -5.26 9.73
N GLU A 95 12.81 -6.31 9.37
CA GLU A 95 12.29 -6.54 8.03
C GLU A 95 11.42 -5.37 7.56
N TRP A 96 10.49 -4.92 8.40
CA TRP A 96 9.67 -3.75 8.08
C TRP A 96 10.51 -2.52 7.77
N ILE A 97 11.50 -2.24 8.62
CA ILE A 97 12.34 -1.06 8.48
C ILE A 97 13.12 -1.13 7.15
N LEU A 98 13.65 -2.30 6.81
CA LEU A 98 14.40 -2.49 5.56
C LEU A 98 13.50 -2.34 4.33
N SER A 99 12.32 -2.98 4.32
CA SER A 99 11.36 -2.83 3.22
C SER A 99 10.88 -1.39 3.07
N THR A 100 10.52 -0.72 4.17
CA THR A 100 10.09 0.69 4.18
C THR A 100 11.16 1.61 3.61
N VAL A 101 12.42 1.47 4.02
CA VAL A 101 13.51 2.32 3.50
C VAL A 101 13.69 2.12 1.98
N ALA A 102 13.52 0.90 1.47
CA ALA A 102 13.60 0.62 0.04
C ALA A 102 12.36 1.11 -0.74
N HIS A 103 11.18 1.00 -0.14
CA HIS A 103 9.92 1.52 -0.68
C HIS A 103 10.01 3.03 -0.90
N GLU A 104 10.40 3.78 0.14
CA GLU A 104 10.55 5.24 0.06
C GLU A 104 11.67 5.67 -0.90
N TRP A 105 12.75 4.89 -0.98
CA TRP A 105 13.78 5.12 -1.99
C TRP A 105 13.22 4.99 -3.42
N THR A 106 12.31 4.05 -3.64
CA THR A 106 11.67 3.85 -4.95
C THR A 106 10.85 5.05 -5.36
N HIS A 107 10.07 5.64 -4.45
CA HIS A 107 9.37 6.89 -4.75
C HIS A 107 10.35 8.01 -5.14
N ASN A 108 11.42 8.19 -4.36
CA ASN A 108 12.45 9.20 -4.68
C ASN A 108 13.07 8.96 -6.06
N TYR A 109 13.32 7.70 -6.41
CA TYR A 109 13.79 7.34 -7.74
C TYR A 109 12.76 7.70 -8.81
N LEU A 110 11.50 7.29 -8.65
CA LEU A 110 10.43 7.49 -9.63
C LEU A 110 10.08 8.97 -9.83
N THR A 111 10.25 9.84 -8.83
CA THR A 111 10.06 11.29 -8.97
C THR A 111 10.95 11.94 -10.02
N LEU A 112 11.99 11.23 -10.51
CA LEU A 112 12.86 11.69 -11.58
C LEU A 112 12.36 11.30 -12.99
N PHE A 113 11.27 10.55 -13.09
CA PHE A 113 10.80 9.92 -14.32
C PHE A 113 9.28 10.10 -14.53
N PRO A 114 8.76 9.84 -15.75
CA PRO A 114 7.35 10.07 -16.06
C PRO A 114 6.35 9.37 -15.14
N LEU A 115 6.64 8.13 -14.71
CA LEU A 115 5.73 7.42 -13.80
C LEU A 115 5.52 8.20 -12.48
N GLY A 116 6.59 8.74 -11.89
CA GLY A 116 6.48 9.55 -10.68
C GLY A 116 6.01 10.99 -10.93
N PHE A 117 6.30 11.60 -12.08
CA PHE A 117 5.77 12.93 -12.42
C PHE A 117 4.24 12.97 -12.46
N ASN A 118 3.62 11.86 -12.88
CA ASN A 118 2.17 11.73 -12.96
C ASN A 118 1.55 11.17 -11.67
N TYR A 119 2.31 11.00 -10.58
CA TYR A 119 1.84 10.32 -9.37
C TYR A 119 0.49 10.85 -8.84
N LEU A 120 0.26 12.16 -8.89
CA LEU A 120 -0.97 12.80 -8.38
C LEU A 120 -2.00 13.13 -9.46
N THR A 121 -1.84 12.64 -10.70
CA THR A 121 -2.76 13.01 -11.79
C THR A 121 -4.10 12.28 -11.69
N ASP A 122 -4.09 10.99 -11.36
CA ASP A 122 -5.29 10.18 -11.16
C ASP A 122 -5.00 8.93 -10.30
N ALA A 123 -6.06 8.18 -10.00
CA ALA A 123 -6.01 7.00 -9.14
C ALA A 123 -5.17 5.85 -9.72
N ASP A 124 -5.08 5.73 -11.06
CA ASP A 124 -4.31 4.65 -11.67
C ASP A 124 -2.81 4.91 -11.53
N PHE A 125 -2.35 6.15 -11.70
CA PHE A 125 -0.94 6.50 -11.46
C PHE A 125 -0.51 6.34 -10.00
N ILE A 126 -1.38 6.67 -9.05
CA ILE A 126 -1.14 6.35 -7.64
C ILE A 126 -0.96 4.84 -7.51
N THR A 127 -1.90 4.07 -8.03
CA THR A 127 -1.90 2.60 -7.98
C THR A 127 -0.63 1.99 -8.57
N MET A 128 -0.18 2.49 -9.71
CA MET A 128 1.05 2.02 -10.36
C MET A 128 2.30 2.34 -9.53
N ASN A 129 2.43 3.57 -9.02
CA ASN A 129 3.60 3.98 -8.23
C ASN A 129 3.68 3.21 -6.91
N GLU A 130 2.57 3.11 -6.17
CA GLU A 130 2.51 2.38 -4.90
C GLU A 130 2.88 0.90 -5.11
N THR A 131 2.30 0.27 -6.15
CA THR A 131 2.60 -1.13 -6.48
C THR A 131 4.08 -1.33 -6.82
N VAL A 132 4.68 -0.44 -7.62
CA VAL A 132 6.11 -0.53 -7.96
C VAL A 132 6.98 -0.36 -6.71
N ALA A 133 6.64 0.60 -5.85
CA ALA A 133 7.36 0.85 -4.61
C ALA A 133 7.25 -0.31 -3.62
N GLU A 134 6.09 -0.98 -3.54
CA GLU A 134 5.90 -2.18 -2.73
C GLU A 134 6.75 -3.36 -3.23
N ILE A 135 6.68 -3.67 -4.53
CA ILE A 135 7.48 -4.75 -5.14
C ILE A 135 8.97 -4.55 -4.85
N VAL A 136 9.48 -3.33 -5.09
CA VAL A 136 10.90 -3.00 -4.90
C VAL A 136 11.28 -2.97 -3.43
N GLY A 137 10.40 -2.43 -2.59
CA GLY A 137 10.57 -2.36 -1.14
C GLY A 137 10.75 -3.75 -0.54
N ASN A 138 9.83 -4.65 -0.84
CA ASN A 138 9.85 -6.01 -0.33
C ASN A 138 11.07 -6.80 -0.81
N GLU A 139 11.38 -6.75 -2.11
CA GLU A 139 12.51 -7.49 -2.68
C GLU A 139 13.85 -7.02 -2.09
N LEU A 140 14.09 -5.71 -2.03
CA LEU A 140 15.33 -5.16 -1.47
C LEU A 140 15.39 -5.31 0.06
N GLY A 141 14.25 -5.19 0.74
CA GLY A 141 14.13 -5.40 2.17
C GLY A 141 14.51 -6.81 2.58
N GLU A 142 13.96 -7.80 1.88
CA GLU A 142 14.27 -9.22 2.08
C GLU A 142 15.74 -9.52 1.75
N GLN A 143 16.25 -9.01 0.63
CA GLN A 143 17.66 -9.17 0.25
C GLN A 143 18.60 -8.60 1.33
N ALA A 144 18.32 -7.39 1.82
CA ALA A 144 19.10 -6.79 2.89
C ALA A 144 19.02 -7.60 4.19
N LEU A 145 17.84 -8.14 4.53
CA LEU A 145 17.69 -8.99 5.70
C LEU A 145 18.55 -10.26 5.58
N ARG A 146 18.51 -10.92 4.42
CA ARG A 146 19.31 -12.13 4.15
C ARG A 146 20.82 -11.84 4.15
N THR A 147 21.26 -10.74 3.54
CA THR A 147 22.69 -10.39 3.45
C THR A 147 23.28 -10.00 4.81
N PHE A 148 22.57 -9.15 5.58
CA PHE A 148 23.13 -8.55 6.79
C PHE A 148 22.69 -9.24 8.08
N TYR A 149 21.58 -9.97 8.05
CA TYR A 149 20.96 -10.60 9.22
C TYR A 149 20.48 -12.04 8.94
N PRO A 150 21.34 -12.94 8.41
CA PRO A 150 20.92 -14.28 7.99
C PRO A 150 20.34 -15.15 9.11
N ALA A 151 20.67 -14.86 10.37
CA ALA A 151 20.12 -15.57 11.54
C ALA A 151 18.67 -15.17 11.86
N LEU A 152 18.20 -14.02 11.35
CA LEU A 152 16.82 -13.54 11.50
C LEU A 152 16.00 -13.76 10.22
N ALA A 153 16.65 -14.13 9.11
CA ALA A 153 15.96 -14.35 7.85
C ALA A 153 15.19 -15.69 7.87
N PRO A 154 13.91 -15.70 7.49
CA PRO A 154 13.19 -16.95 7.33
C PRO A 154 13.85 -17.84 6.26
N PRO A 155 13.79 -19.19 6.40
CA PRO A 155 14.34 -20.10 5.42
C PRO A 155 13.76 -19.83 4.02
N PRO A 156 14.52 -20.03 2.93
CA PRO A 156 14.08 -19.67 1.58
C PRO A 156 12.80 -20.43 1.21
N VAL A 157 11.70 -19.69 1.09
CA VAL A 157 10.41 -20.21 0.61
C VAL A 157 10.47 -20.30 -0.92
N LYS A 158 10.10 -21.46 -1.48
CA LYS A 158 9.89 -21.60 -2.92
C LYS A 158 8.51 -21.02 -3.27
N VAL A 159 8.50 -19.88 -3.96
CA VAL A 159 7.41 -19.26 -4.75
C VAL A 159 5.98 -19.53 -4.26
N ALA A 160 5.48 -18.62 -3.43
CA ALA A 160 4.19 -17.96 -3.56
C ALA A 160 4.36 -16.61 -2.88
N GLY A 161 3.95 -15.52 -3.54
CA GLY A 161 4.20 -14.15 -3.07
C GLY A 161 3.59 -13.90 -1.70
N ASP A 162 4.46 -13.69 -0.72
CA ASP A 162 4.09 -13.23 0.61
C ASP A 162 5.20 -12.32 1.13
N SER A 163 4.93 -11.04 1.06
CA SER A 163 5.61 -10.00 1.84
C SER A 163 4.57 -8.91 2.12
N ASP A 164 3.56 -9.33 2.88
CA ASP A 164 2.57 -8.44 3.49
C ASP A 164 2.55 -8.73 4.99
N GLU A 165 3.74 -8.96 5.54
CA GLU A 165 3.99 -8.98 6.98
C GLU A 165 4.07 -7.54 7.51
N LEU A 166 3.02 -6.77 7.23
CA LEU A 166 2.73 -5.52 7.94
C LEU A 166 1.28 -5.44 8.36
N ARG A 167 0.91 -6.46 9.13
CA ARG A 167 -0.01 -6.35 10.27
C ARG A 167 0.15 -7.51 11.25
N GLU A 168 1.38 -7.98 11.47
CA GLU A 168 1.63 -9.04 12.46
C GLU A 168 1.79 -8.53 13.91
N SER A 169 1.51 -7.25 14.18
CA SER A 169 1.54 -6.70 15.54
C SER A 169 0.16 -6.57 16.16
N GLU A 170 -0.58 -7.68 16.22
CA GLU A 170 -1.64 -7.92 17.23
C GLU A 170 -2.11 -9.39 17.29
N ARG A 171 -1.22 -10.37 17.01
CA ARG A 171 -1.55 -11.78 17.28
C ARG A 171 -1.55 -12.04 18.79
N MET A 172 -2.73 -12.00 19.42
CA MET A 172 -2.98 -12.89 20.56
C MET A 172 -3.17 -14.31 20.01
N PRO A 173 -2.49 -15.34 20.55
CA PRO A 173 -2.66 -16.70 20.06
C PRO A 173 -4.04 -17.21 20.51
N LEU A 174 -4.91 -17.51 19.55
CA LEU A 174 -6.08 -18.34 19.77
C LEU A 174 -6.00 -19.54 18.82
N ASP A 175 -6.33 -20.70 19.38
CA ASP A 175 -6.11 -22.04 18.87
C ASP A 175 -6.66 -22.32 17.45
N ASP A 176 -5.99 -23.27 16.80
CA ASP A 176 -6.20 -23.89 15.48
C ASP A 176 -7.63 -24.44 15.24
N GLU A 177 -8.31 -24.01 14.16
CA GLU A 177 -9.00 -24.88 13.16
C GLU A 177 -9.73 -24.14 12.01
N PHE A 178 -9.78 -22.80 11.99
CA PHE A 178 -10.25 -22.02 10.82
C PHE A 178 -9.35 -20.79 10.63
N HIS A 179 -8.38 -20.86 9.72
CA HIS A 179 -7.58 -19.69 9.39
C HIS A 179 -8.45 -18.64 8.70
N PHE A 180 -8.74 -17.56 9.41
CA PHE A 180 -9.33 -16.37 8.82
C PHE A 180 -8.33 -15.74 7.84
N ASP A 181 -8.70 -15.70 6.55
CA ASP A 181 -7.89 -15.04 5.51
C ASP A 181 -8.41 -13.63 5.29
N PHE A 182 -7.76 -12.66 5.93
CA PHE A 182 -8.13 -11.24 5.83
C PHE A 182 -8.20 -10.74 4.38
N ARG A 183 -7.28 -11.18 3.52
CA ARG A 183 -7.22 -10.69 2.14
C ARG A 183 -8.42 -11.18 1.35
N LYS A 184 -8.69 -12.47 1.42
CA LYS A 184 -9.87 -13.06 0.79
C LYS A 184 -11.16 -12.40 1.30
N GLU A 185 -11.30 -12.28 2.62
CA GLU A 185 -12.48 -11.71 3.26
C GLU A 185 -12.67 -10.22 2.94
N MET A 186 -11.59 -9.43 2.83
CA MET A 186 -11.64 -8.03 2.41
C MET A 186 -11.98 -7.88 0.93
N HIS A 187 -11.44 -8.73 0.07
CA HIS A 187 -11.75 -8.72 -1.36
C HIS A 187 -13.22 -9.06 -1.62
N GLU A 188 -13.73 -10.11 -0.97
CA GLU A 188 -15.16 -10.45 -1.02
C GLU A 188 -16.03 -9.30 -0.49
N THR A 189 -15.59 -8.62 0.58
CA THR A 189 -16.27 -7.43 1.09
C THR A 189 -16.33 -6.35 0.02
N ARG A 190 -15.21 -6.06 -0.64
CA ARG A 190 -15.12 -5.04 -1.70
C ARG A 190 -16.09 -5.34 -2.85
N LEU A 191 -16.12 -6.57 -3.35
CA LEU A 191 -16.98 -6.97 -4.46
C LEU A 191 -18.47 -6.80 -4.15
N VAL A 192 -18.90 -7.18 -2.94
CA VAL A 192 -20.29 -7.03 -2.51
C VAL A 192 -20.66 -5.55 -2.35
N VAL A 193 -19.76 -4.73 -1.80
CA VAL A 193 -19.97 -3.28 -1.69
C VAL A 193 -20.13 -2.66 -3.07
N ASP A 194 -19.25 -2.96 -4.03
CA ASP A 194 -19.36 -2.46 -5.41
C ASP A 194 -20.70 -2.84 -6.05
N GLN A 195 -21.16 -4.07 -5.83
CA GLN A 195 -22.45 -4.54 -6.34
C GLN A 195 -23.64 -3.77 -5.73
N LEU A 196 -23.61 -3.47 -4.42
CA LEU A 196 -24.66 -2.72 -3.74
C LEU A 196 -24.67 -1.25 -4.20
N LEU A 197 -23.50 -0.63 -4.30
CA LEU A 197 -23.35 0.74 -4.79
C LEU A 197 -23.81 0.87 -6.26
N ALA A 198 -23.47 -0.08 -7.12
CA ALA A 198 -23.94 -0.12 -8.52
C ALA A 198 -25.47 -0.24 -8.64
N GLN A 199 -26.14 -0.77 -7.63
CA GLN A 199 -27.62 -0.84 -7.54
C GLN A 199 -28.23 0.42 -6.91
N GLY A 200 -27.42 1.41 -6.51
CA GLY A 200 -27.88 2.60 -5.78
C GLY A 200 -28.25 2.32 -4.33
N LYS A 201 -27.89 1.16 -3.77
CA LYS A 201 -28.20 0.74 -2.40
C LYS A 201 -27.12 1.18 -1.43
N VAL A 202 -27.03 2.49 -1.21
CA VAL A 202 -25.98 3.11 -0.40
C VAL A 202 -26.05 2.69 1.06
N GLU A 203 -27.24 2.73 1.67
CA GLU A 203 -27.43 2.35 3.08
C GLU A 203 -27.14 0.86 3.30
N ASP A 204 -27.63 -0.02 2.43
CA ASP A 204 -27.32 -1.45 2.50
C ASP A 204 -25.81 -1.74 2.39
N ALA A 205 -25.09 -0.96 1.57
CA ALA A 205 -23.64 -1.11 1.45
C ALA A 205 -22.91 -0.70 2.74
N GLU A 206 -23.36 0.37 3.40
CA GLU A 206 -22.78 0.85 4.65
C GLU A 206 -23.08 -0.09 5.82
N ASP A 207 -24.32 -0.58 5.93
CA ASP A 207 -24.70 -1.59 6.92
C ASP A 207 -23.89 -2.88 6.74
N TYR A 208 -23.69 -3.30 5.48
CA TYR A 208 -22.85 -4.45 5.17
C TYR A 208 -21.39 -4.22 5.56
N MET A 209 -20.81 -3.04 5.26
CA MET A 209 -19.45 -2.71 5.66
C MET A 209 -19.28 -2.70 7.18
N GLU A 210 -20.24 -2.18 7.94
CA GLU A 210 -20.17 -2.20 9.41
C GLU A 210 -20.25 -3.63 9.97
N ALA A 211 -21.15 -4.46 9.43
CA ALA A 211 -21.23 -5.87 9.80
C ALA A 211 -19.90 -6.61 9.52
N ARG A 212 -19.27 -6.32 8.38
CA ARG A 212 -17.95 -6.87 8.03
C ARG A 212 -16.86 -6.35 8.94
N ARG A 213 -16.85 -5.06 9.29
CA ARG A 213 -15.90 -4.48 10.26
C ARG A 213 -15.94 -5.20 11.60
N ILE A 214 -17.14 -5.46 12.12
CA ILE A 214 -17.33 -6.22 13.37
C ILE A 214 -16.73 -7.63 13.22
N TYR A 215 -17.03 -8.32 12.11
CA TYR A 215 -16.47 -9.64 11.82
C TYR A 215 -14.93 -9.64 11.73
N PHE A 216 -14.31 -8.62 11.11
CA PHE A 216 -12.86 -8.46 11.11
C PHE A 216 -12.30 -8.32 12.53
N VAL A 217 -12.92 -7.47 13.36
CA VAL A 217 -12.52 -7.25 14.77
C VAL A 217 -12.64 -8.53 15.60
N GLU A 218 -13.72 -9.29 15.44
CA GLU A 218 -13.94 -10.58 16.11
C GLU A 218 -12.86 -11.61 15.76
N ASN A 219 -12.29 -11.52 14.55
CA ASN A 219 -11.20 -12.37 14.08
C ASN A 219 -9.80 -11.78 14.31
N GLY A 220 -9.69 -10.75 15.17
CA GLY A 220 -8.41 -10.17 15.59
C GLY A 220 -7.87 -9.05 14.69
N TYR A 221 -8.64 -8.56 13.73
CA TYR A 221 -8.26 -7.44 12.87
C TYR A 221 -8.94 -6.15 13.33
N GLN A 222 -8.20 -5.34 14.09
CA GLN A 222 -8.73 -4.10 14.66
C GLN A 222 -8.97 -3.04 13.57
N LEU A 223 -10.19 -2.99 13.03
CA LEU A 223 -10.64 -1.97 12.10
C LEU A 223 -11.52 -0.94 12.83
N ARG A 224 -11.06 0.31 12.86
CA ARG A 224 -11.80 1.44 13.46
C ARG A 224 -13.05 1.79 12.65
N VAL A 225 -12.89 1.91 11.33
CA VAL A 225 -13.94 2.27 10.37
C VAL A 225 -13.73 1.44 9.11
N LEU A 226 -14.82 0.97 8.51
CA LEU A 226 -14.85 0.41 7.17
C LEU A 226 -15.96 1.13 6.39
N ASN A 227 -15.57 1.99 5.45
CA ASN A 227 -16.48 2.80 4.65
C ASN A 227 -15.90 3.05 3.25
N GLN A 228 -16.60 3.81 2.42
CA GLN A 228 -16.13 4.18 1.07
C GLN A 228 -14.80 4.95 1.12
N GLY A 229 -14.60 5.82 2.13
CA GLY A 229 -13.32 6.50 2.35
C GLY A 229 -12.16 5.54 2.63
N TYR A 230 -12.39 4.51 3.45
CA TYR A 230 -11.43 3.42 3.70
C TYR A 230 -11.06 2.71 2.40
N PHE A 231 -12.05 2.32 1.61
CA PHE A 231 -11.79 1.65 0.33
C PHE A 231 -11.19 2.57 -0.72
N ALA A 232 -11.50 3.86 -0.72
CA ALA A 232 -10.89 4.85 -1.61
C ALA A 232 -9.41 5.06 -1.27
N PHE A 233 -9.06 5.01 0.02
CA PHE A 233 -7.67 5.09 0.47
C PHE A 233 -6.90 3.79 0.24
N HIS A 234 -7.46 2.64 0.59
CA HIS A 234 -6.75 1.35 0.48
C HIS A 234 -6.81 0.75 -0.92
N GLY A 235 -7.86 1.01 -1.70
CA GLY A 235 -8.00 0.51 -3.07
C GLY A 235 -7.00 1.11 -4.07
N SER A 236 -6.33 2.22 -3.72
CA SER A 236 -5.22 2.78 -4.50
C SER A 236 -3.94 1.96 -4.39
N TYR A 237 -3.87 0.93 -3.56
CA TYR A 237 -2.77 -0.03 -3.55
C TYR A 237 -3.20 -1.23 -4.40
N GLY A 238 -2.69 -1.36 -5.62
CA GLY A 238 -3.22 -2.27 -6.66
C GLY A 238 -3.11 -3.76 -6.32
N THR A 239 -2.24 -4.08 -5.38
CA THR A 239 -1.93 -5.40 -4.79
C THR A 239 -2.74 -5.68 -3.52
N SER A 240 -3.35 -4.65 -2.93
CA SER A 240 -4.11 -4.83 -1.70
C SER A 240 -5.40 -5.60 -1.95
N ALA A 241 -5.83 -6.38 -0.97
CA ALA A 241 -7.14 -7.04 -0.98
C ALA A 241 -8.33 -6.08 -1.14
N ALA A 242 -8.12 -4.79 -0.89
CA ALA A 242 -9.11 -3.74 -1.06
C ALA A 242 -9.22 -3.21 -2.52
N SER A 243 -8.27 -3.58 -3.39
CA SER A 243 -8.28 -3.19 -4.79
C SER A 243 -9.00 -4.20 -5.67
N SER A 244 -9.78 -3.70 -6.62
CA SER A 244 -10.34 -4.45 -7.74
C SER A 244 -9.60 -4.19 -9.05
N SER A 245 -8.51 -3.42 -9.01
CA SER A 245 -7.77 -2.99 -10.20
C SER A 245 -6.90 -4.12 -10.76
N PRO A 246 -6.85 -4.33 -12.09
CA PRO A 246 -5.93 -5.30 -12.68
C PRO A 246 -4.46 -4.86 -12.62
N ILE A 247 -4.17 -3.61 -12.27
CA ILE A 247 -2.83 -3.00 -12.29
C ILE A 247 -1.84 -3.77 -11.41
N GLY A 248 -2.23 -4.14 -10.18
CA GLY A 248 -1.37 -4.87 -9.24
C GLY A 248 -0.86 -6.19 -9.81
N PRO A 249 -1.76 -7.14 -10.12
CA PRO A 249 -1.38 -8.42 -10.73
C PRO A 249 -0.59 -8.29 -12.04
N GLN A 250 -0.86 -7.26 -12.84
CA GLN A 250 -0.13 -7.01 -14.08
C GLN A 250 1.32 -6.56 -13.82
N LEU A 251 1.54 -5.67 -12.84
CA LEU A 251 2.89 -5.24 -12.45
C LEU A 251 3.68 -6.37 -11.78
N GLU A 252 3.04 -7.21 -10.97
CA GLU A 252 3.65 -8.43 -10.43
C GLU A 252 4.08 -9.39 -11.55
N ALA A 253 3.20 -9.62 -12.53
CA ALA A 253 3.52 -10.44 -13.70
C ALA A 253 4.69 -9.85 -14.51
N LEU A 254 4.73 -8.53 -14.65
CA LEU A 254 5.81 -7.83 -15.35
C LEU A 254 7.14 -7.95 -14.58
N ARG A 255 7.09 -7.82 -13.24
CA ARG A 255 8.26 -8.08 -12.39
C ARG A 255 8.75 -9.51 -12.55
N ALA A 256 7.86 -10.49 -12.54
CA ALA A 256 8.21 -11.91 -12.69
C ALA A 256 8.87 -12.25 -14.05
N GLN A 257 8.52 -11.52 -15.11
CA GLN A 257 9.15 -11.65 -16.44
C GLN A 257 10.46 -10.87 -16.58
N SER A 258 10.73 -9.93 -15.66
CA SER A 258 11.94 -9.11 -15.70
C SER A 258 13.16 -9.88 -15.18
N PRO A 259 14.32 -9.86 -15.88
CA PRO A 259 15.53 -10.59 -15.47
C PRO A 259 16.05 -10.21 -14.09
N ASP A 260 15.94 -8.93 -13.74
CA ASP A 260 16.38 -8.36 -12.47
C ASP A 260 15.56 -7.11 -12.14
N LEU A 261 15.69 -6.66 -10.88
CA LEU A 261 14.97 -5.52 -10.34
C LEU A 261 15.31 -4.21 -11.08
N LYS A 262 16.55 -4.07 -11.56
CA LYS A 262 16.98 -2.90 -12.31
C LYS A 262 16.26 -2.82 -13.65
N THR A 263 16.20 -3.91 -14.39
CA THR A 263 15.52 -3.98 -15.69
C THR A 263 14.05 -3.67 -15.54
N PHE A 264 13.40 -4.22 -14.50
CA PHE A 264 12.03 -3.89 -14.15
C PHE A 264 11.85 -2.38 -13.89
N LEU A 265 12.63 -1.79 -12.98
CA LEU A 265 12.55 -0.36 -12.65
C LEU A 265 12.85 0.55 -13.84
N GLU A 266 13.86 0.21 -14.64
CA GLU A 266 14.25 0.99 -15.82
C GLU A 266 13.19 0.98 -16.92
N GLN A 267 12.34 -0.05 -16.96
CA GLN A 267 11.19 -0.15 -17.85
C GLN A 267 9.99 0.64 -17.31
N VAL A 268 9.51 0.32 -16.10
CA VAL A 268 8.26 0.90 -15.56
C VAL A 268 8.35 2.40 -15.31
N ARG A 269 9.55 2.95 -15.03
CA ARG A 269 9.73 4.39 -14.78
C ARG A 269 9.26 5.28 -15.95
N TRP A 270 9.20 4.75 -17.16
CA TRP A 270 8.77 5.46 -18.36
C TRP A 270 7.27 5.37 -18.63
N PHE A 271 6.52 4.64 -17.81
CA PHE A 271 5.08 4.50 -18.02
C PHE A 271 4.35 5.84 -17.82
N THR A 272 3.46 6.11 -18.75
CA THR A 272 2.59 7.29 -18.86
C THR A 272 1.13 6.92 -19.05
N SER A 273 0.82 5.62 -19.00
CA SER A 273 -0.56 5.12 -18.98
C SER A 273 -0.63 3.71 -18.37
N PRO A 274 -1.79 3.30 -17.84
CA PRO A 274 -1.99 1.91 -17.40
C PRO A 274 -1.85 0.89 -18.54
N THR A 275 -2.15 1.30 -19.79
CA THR A 275 -2.00 0.43 -20.97
C THR A 275 -0.55 0.05 -21.25
N ASP A 276 0.41 0.87 -20.83
CA ASP A 276 1.85 0.59 -21.00
C ASP A 276 2.25 -0.72 -20.28
N ILE A 277 1.58 -1.08 -19.18
CA ILE A 277 1.82 -2.34 -18.47
C ILE A 277 1.44 -3.53 -19.37
N THR A 278 0.27 -3.45 -20.00
CA THR A 278 -0.20 -4.52 -20.90
C THR A 278 0.66 -4.63 -22.15
N GLU A 279 1.10 -3.51 -22.73
CA GLU A 279 2.02 -3.51 -23.87
C GLU A 279 3.36 -4.14 -23.49
N ALA A 280 3.92 -3.78 -22.33
CA ALA A 280 5.15 -4.35 -21.82
C ALA A 280 5.07 -5.87 -21.64
N LEU A 281 3.96 -6.38 -21.07
CA LEU A 281 3.72 -7.81 -20.90
C LEU A 281 3.64 -8.59 -22.23
N HIS A 282 3.18 -7.95 -23.30
CA HIS A 282 3.10 -8.57 -24.62
C HIS A 282 4.44 -8.60 -25.36
N HIS A 283 5.34 -7.65 -25.11
CA HIS A 283 6.67 -7.59 -25.72
C HIS A 283 7.70 -8.51 -25.08
N SER A 284 7.41 -9.08 -23.91
CA SER A 284 8.28 -10.00 -23.17
C SER A 284 8.08 -11.49 -23.49
N ASN A 285 7.16 -11.83 -24.41
CA ASN A 285 6.99 -13.17 -25.00
C ASN A 285 7.68 -13.28 -26.36
#